data_AF-A0A7W1TLW1-F1
#
_entry.id   AF-A0A7W1TLW1-F1
#
_cell.length_a   1.000
_cell.length_b   1.000
_cell.length_c   1.000
_cell.angle_alpha   90.00
_cell.angle_beta   90.00
_cell.angle_gamma   90.00
#
_symmetry.space_group_name_H-M   'P 1'
#
loop_
_entity.id
_entity.type
_entity.pdbx_description
1 polymer ?
#
loop_
_entity_poly.entity_id
_entity_poly.type
_entity_poly.pdbx_seq_one_letter_code
_entity_poly.pdbx_strand_id
1 'polypeptide(L)'
;MRGNTYPLILVSDPDALLSDPQNVAALHERTFRVITEPDPIALRYQVEQARPWSTAAPLIIVTPEPVNMLPYDLWQQGHHVELALHELLSGL
;
A
#
# COMPACT_ATOMS: atom_id res chain seq x y z
N MET A 1 14.14 1.43 18.43
CA MET A 1 14.21 2.14 17.14
C MET A 1 12.79 2.31 16.62
N ARG A 2 12.25 3.53 16.58
CA ARG A 2 10.99 3.78 15.86
C ARG A 2 11.35 3.81 14.38
N GLY A 3 10.86 2.85 13.59
CA GLY A 3 10.94 2.93 12.13
C GLY A 3 10.25 4.19 11.65
N ASN A 4 10.80 4.85 10.63
CA ASN A 4 10.16 5.98 10.00
C ASN A 4 8.89 5.48 9.28
N THR A 5 7.71 5.74 9.84
CA THR A 5 6.45 5.46 9.14
C THR A 5 6.24 6.52 8.07
N TYR A 6 6.04 6.11 6.82
CA TYR A 6 5.71 7.02 5.72
C TYR A 6 4.21 7.30 5.68
N PRO A 7 3.76 8.55 5.42
CA PRO A 7 2.33 8.89 5.36
C PRO A 7 1.57 8.16 4.25
N LEU A 8 2.23 7.92 3.11
CA LEU A 8 1.70 7.21 1.95
C LEU A 8 2.68 6.10 1.57
N ILE A 9 2.18 4.88 1.44
CA ILE A 9 2.95 3.70 1.05
C ILE A 9 2.25 3.08 -0.16
N LEU A 10 3.02 2.81 -1.21
CA LEU A 10 2.54 2.13 -2.42
C LEU A 10 3.16 0.75 -2.43
N VAL A 11 2.33 -0.27 -2.52
CA VAL A 11 2.74 -1.66 -2.46
C VAL A 11 2.42 -2.32 -3.80
N SER A 12 3.44 -2.84 -4.47
CA SER A 12 3.25 -3.85 -5.50
C SER A 12 3.16 -5.22 -4.81
N ASP A 13 2.03 -5.91 -4.95
CA ASP A 13 1.74 -7.20 -4.31
C ASP A 13 1.20 -8.20 -5.35
N PRO A 14 2.05 -8.67 -6.29
CA PRO A 14 1.65 -9.59 -7.35
C PRO A 14 1.18 -10.95 -6.80
N ASP A 15 1.64 -11.33 -5.60
CA ASP A 15 1.28 -12.59 -4.93
C ASP A 15 0.07 -12.46 -3.98
N ALA A 16 -0.57 -11.28 -3.95
CA ALA A 16 -1.76 -11.00 -3.17
C ALA A 16 -1.65 -11.30 -1.67
N LEU A 17 -0.46 -11.10 -1.07
CA LEU A 17 -0.20 -11.31 0.35
C LEU A 17 -1.08 -10.41 1.25
N LEU A 18 -1.34 -9.17 0.82
CA LEU A 18 -2.22 -8.22 1.50
C LEU A 18 -3.70 -8.41 1.15
N SER A 19 -4.06 -9.44 0.38
CA SER A 19 -5.45 -9.86 0.22
C SER A 19 -5.92 -10.78 1.36
N ASP A 20 -5.00 -11.31 2.17
CA ASP A 20 -5.34 -12.09 3.36
C ASP A 20 -5.99 -11.18 4.43
N PRO A 21 -7.24 -11.48 4.86
CA PRO A 21 -7.93 -10.71 5.88
C PRO A 21 -7.16 -10.57 7.20
N GLN A 22 -6.33 -11.55 7.58
CA GLN A 22 -5.52 -11.48 8.79
C GLN A 22 -4.43 -10.40 8.68
N ASN A 23 -3.80 -10.29 7.51
CA ASN A 23 -2.79 -9.27 7.24
C ASN A 23 -3.41 -7.87 7.23
N VAL A 24 -4.57 -7.72 6.59
CA VAL A 24 -5.33 -6.46 6.56
C VAL A 24 -5.79 -6.05 7.96
N ALA A 25 -6.30 -6.99 8.76
CA ALA A 25 -6.70 -6.73 10.15
C ALA A 25 -5.52 -6.24 11.01
N ALA A 26 -4.37 -6.90 10.90
CA ALA A 26 -3.16 -6.51 11.62
C ALA A 26 -2.65 -5.10 11.21
N LEU A 27 -2.84 -4.70 9.95
CA LEU A 27 -2.55 -3.34 9.48
C LEU A 27 -3.53 -2.32 10.09
N HIS A 28 -4.82 -2.62 10.11
CA HIS A 28 -5.83 -1.74 10.72
C HIS A 28 -5.64 -1.54 12.22
N GLU A 29 -5.27 -2.59 12.96
CA GLU A 29 -4.92 -2.49 14.39
C GLU A 29 -3.75 -1.53 14.64
N ARG A 30 -2.89 -1.34 13.64
CA ARG A 30 -1.73 -0.44 13.65
C ARG A 30 -2.01 0.91 12.98
N THR A 31 -3.29 1.28 12.86
CA THR A 31 -3.81 2.55 12.30
C THR A 31 -3.60 2.77 10.80
N PHE A 32 -3.14 1.75 10.06
CA PHE A 32 -3.05 1.83 8.62
C PHE A 32 -4.46 1.75 7.99
N ARG A 33 -4.67 2.58 6.96
CA ARG A 33 -5.76 2.40 6.00
C ARG A 33 -5.20 1.67 4.79
N VAL A 34 -5.94 0.72 4.24
CA VAL A 34 -5.53 -0.06 3.07
C VAL A 34 -6.57 0.16 1.97
N ILE A 35 -6.11 0.52 0.78
CA ILE A 35 -6.92 0.63 -0.44
C ILE A 35 -6.39 -0.39 -1.44
N THR A 36 -7.28 -1.28 -1.89
CA THR A 36 -7.05 -2.23 -2.98
C THR A 36 -8.15 -1.99 -4.00
N GLU A 37 -7.89 -1.12 -4.98
CA GLU A 37 -8.88 -0.69 -5.97
C GLU A 37 -8.23 -0.68 -7.36
N PRO A 38 -8.58 -1.64 -8.24
CA PRO A 38 -7.99 -1.74 -9.58
C PRO A 38 -8.51 -0.69 -10.55
N ASP A 39 -9.72 -0.13 -10.35
CA ASP A 39 -10.22 0.92 -11.22
C ASP A 39 -9.55 2.26 -10.88
N PRO A 40 -8.86 2.92 -11.83
CA PRO A 40 -8.08 4.13 -11.54
C PRO A 40 -8.96 5.33 -11.13
N ILE A 41 -10.23 5.38 -11.56
CA ILE A 41 -11.16 6.45 -11.20
C ILE A 41 -11.66 6.24 -9.77
N ALA A 42 -12.07 5.01 -9.44
CA ALA A 42 -12.48 4.63 -8.10
C ALA A 42 -11.32 4.76 -7.11
N LEU A 43 -10.10 4.36 -7.51
CA LEU A 43 -8.89 4.53 -6.72
C LEU A 43 -8.70 6.00 -6.35
N ARG A 44 -8.80 6.90 -7.34
CA ARG A 44 -8.69 8.34 -7.10
C ARG A 44 -9.74 8.82 -6.11
N TYR A 45 -10.98 8.38 -6.25
CA TYR A 45 -12.06 8.74 -5.33
C TYR A 45 -11.82 8.26 -3.89
N GLN A 46 -11.37 7.01 -3.71
CA GLN A 46 -11.06 6.48 -2.38
C GLN A 46 -9.85 7.17 -1.74
N VAL A 47 -8.82 7.45 -2.53
CA VAL A 47 -7.63 8.20 -2.10
C VAL A 47 -8.04 9.59 -1.59
N GLU A 48 -8.86 10.33 -2.33
CA GLU A 48 -9.31 11.65 -1.90
C GLU A 48 -10.16 11.58 -0.61
N GLN A 49 -11.01 10.56 -0.44
CA GLN A 49 -11.74 10.34 0.82
C GLN A 49 -10.83 9.94 1.99
N ALA A 50 -9.70 9.29 1.70
CA ALA A 50 -8.75 8.88 2.71
C ALA A 50 -7.86 10.04 3.21
N ARG A 51 -7.85 11.19 2.52
CA ARG A 51 -7.11 12.39 2.96
C ARG A 51 -7.72 13.00 4.24
N PRO A 52 -6.90 13.65 5.09
CA PRO A 52 -5.44 13.64 5.05
C PRO A 52 -4.87 12.34 5.62
N TRP A 53 -3.79 11.83 5.02
CA TRP A 53 -2.97 10.78 5.60
C TRP A 53 -1.72 11.37 6.27
N SER A 54 -1.21 10.70 7.30
CA SER A 54 -0.07 11.17 8.10
C SER A 54 0.72 9.99 8.66
N THR A 55 1.86 10.25 9.31
CA THR A 55 2.62 9.19 9.97
C THR A 55 1.88 8.54 11.14
N ALA A 56 0.84 9.18 11.69
CA ALA A 56 -0.03 8.63 12.74
C ALA A 56 -1.24 7.85 12.19
N ALA A 57 -1.63 8.13 10.94
CA ALA A 57 -2.71 7.46 10.23
C ALA A 57 -2.28 7.28 8.75
N PRO A 58 -1.33 6.37 8.49
CA PRO A 58 -0.77 6.17 7.16
C PRO A 58 -1.75 5.48 6.21
N LEU A 59 -1.63 5.78 4.91
CA LEU A 59 -2.37 5.13 3.84
C LEU A 59 -1.46 4.17 3.07
N ILE A 60 -1.93 2.94 2.88
CA ILE A 60 -1.35 1.93 1.99
C ILE A 60 -2.25 1.79 0.76
N ILE A 61 -1.66 1.91 -0.43
CA ILE A 61 -2.30 1.56 -1.70
C ILE A 61 -1.65 0.30 -2.22
N VAL A 62 -2.44 -0.74 -2.45
CA VAL A 62 -1.98 -2.05 -2.93
C VAL A 62 -2.39 -2.22 -4.40
N THR A 63 -1.45 -2.68 -5.22
CA THR A 63 -1.66 -2.99 -6.64
C THR A 63 -0.91 -4.27 -7.00
N PRO A 64 -1.46 -5.15 -7.87
CA PRO A 64 -0.70 -6.29 -8.39
C PRO A 64 0.36 -5.87 -9.42
N GLU A 65 0.23 -4.67 -9.98
CA GLU A 65 1.13 -4.12 -11.00
C GLU A 65 2.31 -3.35 -10.35
N PRO A 66 3.38 -3.05 -11.11
CA PRO A 66 4.42 -2.13 -10.66
C PRO A 66 3.86 -0.77 -10.20
N VAL A 67 4.34 -0.25 -9.08
CA VAL A 67 3.81 1.00 -8.49
C VAL A 67 3.98 2.25 -9.37
N ASN A 68 4.83 2.20 -10.39
CA ASN A 68 4.98 3.28 -11.38
C ASN A 68 3.83 3.36 -12.40
N MET A 69 2.91 2.40 -12.38
CA MET A 69 1.66 2.44 -13.15
C MET A 69 0.53 3.18 -12.41
N LEU A 70 0.71 3.47 -11.13
CA LEU A 70 -0.22 4.30 -10.36
C LEU A 70 -0.18 5.77 -10.85
N PRO A 71 -1.23 6.57 -10.55
CA PRO A 71 -1.22 8.00 -10.84
C PRO A 71 0.09 8.68 -10.39
N TYR A 72 0.66 9.48 -11.28
CA TYR A 72 2.01 10.04 -11.11
C TYR A 72 2.19 10.81 -9.80
N ASP A 73 1.17 11.54 -9.34
CA ASP A 73 1.22 12.29 -8.09
C ASP A 73 1.32 11.37 -6.88
N LEU A 74 0.67 10.21 -6.90
CA LEU A 74 0.80 9.19 -5.86
C LEU A 74 2.18 8.54 -5.93
N TRP A 75 2.58 8.08 -7.11
CA TRP A 75 3.90 7.49 -7.34
C TRP A 75 5.03 8.39 -6.87
N GLN A 76 4.99 9.69 -7.19
CA GLN A 76 6.03 10.64 -6.79
C GLN A 76 6.12 10.86 -5.28
N GLN A 77 5.00 10.81 -4.56
CA GLN A 77 4.93 11.15 -3.12
C GLN A 77 5.07 9.93 -2.20
N GLY A 78 4.66 8.75 -2.67
CA GLY A 78 4.57 7.55 -1.85
C GLY A 78 5.91 6.87 -1.63
N HIS A 79 6.05 6.18 -0.50
CA HIS A 79 7.13 5.23 -0.28
C HIS A 79 6.81 3.90 -0.99
N HIS A 80 7.73 3.41 -1.80
CA HIS A 80 7.50 2.23 -2.65
C HIS A 80 7.98 0.96 -1.95
N VAL A 81 7.13 -0.05 -1.92
CA VAL A 81 7.41 -1.38 -1.38
C VAL A 81 6.97 -2.42 -2.40
N GLU A 82 7.76 -3.45 -2.57
CA GLU A 82 7.43 -4.62 -3.38
C GLU A 82 7.32 -5.83 -2.45
N LEU A 83 6.21 -6.56 -2.57
CA LEU A 83 5.90 -7.77 -1.84
C LEU A 83 5.78 -8.92 -2.84
N ALA A 84 6.93 -9.49 -3.18
CA ALA A 84 7.00 -10.68 -4.03
C ALA A 84 7.44 -11.88 -3.19
N LEU A 85 6.53 -12.81 -2.95
CA LEU A 85 6.78 -14.05 -2.20
C LEU A 85 7.90 -14.87 -2.83
N HIS A 86 7.98 -14.84 -4.17
CA HIS A 86 9.05 -15.52 -4.88
C HIS A 86 10.44 -14.95 -4.54
N GLU A 87 10.57 -13.67 -4.20
CA GLU A 87 11.84 -13.09 -3.74
C GLU A 87 12.15 -13.48 -2.30
N LEU A 88 11.12 -13.58 -1.45
CA LEU A 88 11.27 -13.97 -0.04
C LEU A 88 11.72 -15.44 0.12
N LEU A 89 11.31 -16.33 -0.79
CA LEU A 89 11.64 -17.76 -0.76
C LEU A 89 12.90 -18.13 -1.55
N SER A 90 13.41 -17.24 -2.42
CA SER A 90 14.64 -17.47 -3.20
C SER A 90 15.93 -17.43 -2.36
N GLY A 91 15.83 -17.11 -1.07
CA GLY A 91 16.93 -17.10 -0.10
C GLY A 91 16.99 -18.29 0.86
N LEU A 92 16.18 -19.34 0.64
CA LEU A 92 16.17 -20.58 1.44
C LEU A 92 16.91 -21.73 0.75
#